data_AF-A0A7J6SWC0-F1
#
_entry.id   AF-A0A7J6SWC0-F1
#
_cell.length_a   1.000
_cell.length_b   1.000
_cell.length_c   1.000
_cell.angle_alpha   90.00
_cell.angle_beta   90.00
_cell.angle_gamma   90.00
#
_symmetry.space_group_name_H-M   'P 1'
#
loop_
_entity.id
_entity.type
_entity.pdbx_description
1 polymer ?
#
loop_
_entity_poly.entity_id
_entity_poly.type
_entity_poly.pdbx_seq_one_letter_code
_entity_poly.pdbx_strand_id
1 'polypeptide(L)'
;YVTPDRTSSTDPAVVEKHNACKKRIEERQRRHIDTLRMAAVETQDYHQGMGYIAAFLGLFLSPEEAAGVVLALHRSEKHSAGYFKGAPQAFLADCRVFGELMQKRMPQLHAHLSSKGVLPEMYCSKWFIGLGLHVLPFEALLDFYELYF
;
A
#
# COMPACT_ATOMS: atom_id res chain seq x y z
N TYR A 1 20.38 -25.72 11.70
CA TYR A 1 20.29 -25.13 10.36
C TYR A 1 21.59 -24.40 10.07
N VAL A 2 22.45 -25.02 9.27
CA VAL A 2 23.71 -24.41 8.83
C VAL A 2 23.34 -23.46 7.69
N THR A 3 23.54 -22.16 7.89
CA THR A 3 23.49 -21.18 6.78
C THR A 3 24.54 -21.58 5.76
N PRO A 4 24.20 -21.79 4.48
CA PRO A 4 25.21 -22.03 3.46
C PRO A 4 26.17 -20.84 3.44
N ASP A 5 27.45 -21.16 3.51
CA ASP A 5 28.55 -20.21 3.40
C ASP A 5 28.35 -19.37 2.13
N ARG A 6 28.12 -18.06 2.29
CA ARG A 6 28.13 -17.10 1.20
C ARG A 6 29.58 -16.96 0.76
N THR A 7 30.06 -17.95 0.01
CA THR A 7 31.27 -17.80 -0.79
C THR A 7 31.07 -16.56 -1.65
N SER A 8 31.78 -15.49 -1.31
CA SER A 8 31.91 -14.31 -2.14
C SER A 8 32.57 -14.77 -3.44
N SER A 9 31.75 -15.03 -4.46
CA SER A 9 32.23 -15.27 -5.81
C SER A 9 33.19 -14.14 -6.19
N THR A 10 34.46 -14.48 -6.45
CA THR A 10 35.49 -13.55 -6.92
C THR A 10 35.41 -13.33 -8.43
N ASP A 11 34.50 -14.01 -9.13
CA ASP A 11 34.25 -13.78 -10.55
C ASP A 11 33.85 -12.30 -10.78
N PRO A 12 34.66 -11.52 -11.51
CA PRO A 12 34.42 -10.09 -11.72
C PRO A 12 33.07 -9.81 -12.37
N ALA A 13 32.56 -10.70 -13.24
CA ALA A 13 31.25 -10.53 -13.88
C ALA A 13 30.09 -10.68 -12.87
N VAL A 14 30.25 -11.59 -11.89
CA VAL A 14 29.27 -11.78 -10.81
C VAL A 14 29.28 -10.59 -9.86
N VAL A 15 30.47 -10.08 -9.51
CA VAL A 15 30.65 -8.90 -8.65
C VAL A 15 30.08 -7.64 -9.31
N GLU A 16 30.32 -7.44 -10.60
CA GLU A 16 29.77 -6.31 -11.36
C GLU A 16 28.24 -6.35 -11.42
N LYS A 17 27.66 -7.52 -11.74
CA LYS A 17 26.20 -7.71 -11.74
C LYS A 17 25.59 -7.47 -10.36
N HIS A 18 26.25 -7.92 -9.30
CA HIS A 18 25.83 -7.67 -7.92
C HIS A 18 25.83 -6.16 -7.60
N ASN A 19 26.90 -5.45 -7.92
CA ASN A 19 27.03 -4.01 -7.69
C ASN A 19 26.00 -3.20 -8.49
N ALA A 20 25.77 -3.57 -9.75
CA ALA A 20 24.73 -2.95 -10.58
C ALA A 20 23.33 -3.17 -10.00
N CYS A 21 23.04 -4.38 -9.49
CA CYS A 21 21.78 -4.67 -8.81
C CYS A 21 21.61 -3.82 -7.55
N LYS A 22 22.65 -3.74 -6.71
CA LYS A 22 22.65 -2.93 -5.49
C LYS A 22 22.39 -1.46 -5.78
N LYS A 23 23.10 -0.89 -6.78
CA LYS A 23 22.92 0.50 -7.20
C LYS A 23 21.47 0.79 -7.63
N ARG A 24 20.86 -0.12 -8.42
CA ARG A 24 19.45 0.00 -8.82
C ARG A 24 18.48 -0.03 -7.63
N ILE A 25 18.76 -0.83 -6.61
CA ILE A 25 17.94 -0.89 -5.39
C ILE A 25 18.04 0.43 -4.63
N GLU A 26 19.25 0.96 -4.46
CA GLU A 26 19.50 2.24 -3.78
C GLU A 26 18.82 3.42 -4.49
N GLU A 27 18.85 3.44 -5.83
CA GLU A 27 18.15 4.44 -6.64
C GLU A 27 16.62 4.36 -6.45
N ARG A 28 16.06 3.14 -6.46
CA ARG A 28 14.62 2.93 -6.24
C ARG A 28 14.19 3.32 -4.82
N GLN A 29 14.97 2.95 -3.81
CA GLN A 29 14.72 3.34 -2.43
C GLN A 29 14.75 4.85 -2.24
N ARG A 30 15.73 5.52 -2.86
CA ARG A 30 15.84 6.99 -2.82
C ARG A 30 14.60 7.65 -3.44
N ARG A 31 14.20 7.25 -4.64
CA ARG A 31 12.98 7.75 -5.30
C ARG A 31 11.73 7.57 -4.43
N HIS A 32 11.60 6.41 -3.79
CA HIS A 32 10.49 6.13 -2.89
C HIS A 32 10.50 7.04 -1.66
N ILE A 33 11.64 7.23 -1.01
CA ILE A 33 11.80 8.13 0.13
C ILE A 33 11.50 9.58 -0.27
N ASP A 34 11.96 10.03 -1.44
CA ASP A 34 11.72 11.39 -1.93
C ASP A 34 10.23 11.64 -2.17
N THR A 35 9.53 10.67 -2.77
CA THR A 35 8.06 10.69 -2.93
C THR A 35 7.35 10.87 -1.59
N LEU A 36 7.73 10.06 -0.59
CA LEU A 36 7.12 10.11 0.74
C LEU A 36 7.44 11.41 1.48
N ARG A 37 8.66 11.94 1.33
CA ARG A 37 9.05 13.24 1.90
C ARG A 37 8.22 14.38 1.32
N MET A 38 8.01 14.37 0.00
CA MET A 38 7.16 15.37 -0.67
C MET A 38 5.72 15.31 -0.15
N ALA A 39 5.15 14.11 -0.03
CA ALA A 39 3.80 13.95 0.55
C ALA A 39 3.73 14.38 2.02
N ALA A 40 4.78 14.08 2.81
CA ALA A 40 4.83 14.39 4.23
C ALA A 40 4.78 15.90 4.53
N VAL A 41 5.14 16.77 3.57
CA VAL A 41 5.03 18.23 3.72
C VAL A 41 3.62 18.65 4.10
N GLU A 42 2.60 17.98 3.56
CA GLU A 42 1.21 18.30 3.86
C GLU A 42 0.56 17.30 4.81
N THR A 43 0.82 16.00 4.64
CA THR A 43 0.15 15.01 5.49
C THR A 43 0.55 15.14 6.95
N GLN A 44 1.78 15.62 7.23
CA GLN A 44 2.38 15.77 8.56
C GLN A 44 2.28 14.48 9.42
N ASP A 45 2.07 13.35 8.76
CA ASP A 45 1.81 12.04 9.35
C ASP A 45 2.17 10.97 8.32
N TYR A 46 2.48 9.77 8.79
CA TYR A 46 2.84 8.63 7.95
C TYR A 46 2.06 7.39 8.36
N HIS A 47 1.30 6.86 7.40
CA HIS A 47 0.68 5.55 7.50
C HIS A 47 1.34 4.58 6.52
N GLN A 48 1.64 3.36 6.95
CA GLN A 48 2.34 2.36 6.13
C GLN A 48 1.63 2.06 4.79
N GLY A 49 0.30 2.14 4.79
CA GLY A 49 -0.51 2.03 3.57
C GLY A 49 -0.16 3.04 2.48
N MET A 50 0.16 4.28 2.87
CA MET A 50 0.62 5.32 1.95
C MET A 50 1.95 4.95 1.31
N GLY A 51 2.84 4.30 2.07
CA GLY A 51 4.09 3.72 1.57
C GLY A 51 3.85 2.73 0.44
N TYR A 52 2.89 1.82 0.60
CA TYR A 52 2.58 0.85 -0.45
C TYR A 52 2.02 1.49 -1.72
N ILE A 53 1.11 2.45 -1.58
CA ILE A 53 0.54 3.19 -2.72
C ILE A 53 1.64 3.98 -3.45
N ALA A 54 2.47 4.72 -2.72
CA ALA A 54 3.58 5.48 -3.30
C ALA A 54 4.60 4.57 -4.01
N ALA A 55 4.91 3.40 -3.46
CA ALA A 55 5.81 2.44 -4.09
C ALA A 55 5.24 1.87 -5.40
N PHE A 56 3.94 1.59 -5.44
CA PHE A 56 3.27 1.12 -6.65
C PHE A 56 3.21 2.20 -7.73
N LEU A 57 2.80 3.42 -7.37
CA LEU A 57 2.77 4.56 -8.30
C LEU A 57 4.16 4.85 -8.88
N GLY A 58 5.21 4.70 -8.09
CA GLY A 58 6.61 4.89 -8.53
C GLY A 58 7.10 3.90 -9.60
N LEU A 59 6.32 2.84 -9.91
CA LEU A 59 6.58 1.98 -11.06
C LEU A 59 6.30 2.70 -12.40
N PHE A 60 5.41 3.70 -12.38
CA PHE A 60 4.91 4.39 -13.57
C PHE A 60 5.24 5.88 -13.58
N LEU A 61 5.29 6.51 -12.39
CA LEU A 61 5.36 7.95 -12.23
C LEU A 61 6.72 8.41 -11.70
N SER A 62 7.04 9.69 -11.95
CA SER A 62 8.10 10.39 -11.23
C SER A 62 7.76 10.56 -9.74
N PRO A 63 8.75 10.79 -8.85
CA PRO A 63 8.48 11.05 -7.43
C PRO A 63 7.48 12.18 -7.18
N GLU A 64 7.57 13.26 -7.96
CA GLU A 64 6.71 14.44 -7.84
C GLU A 64 5.26 14.12 -8.22
N GLU A 65 5.06 13.42 -9.34
CA GLU A 65 3.73 12.99 -9.80
C GLU A 65 3.10 11.99 -8.83
N ALA A 66 3.87 10.99 -8.38
CA ALA A 66 3.40 10.00 -7.41
C ALA A 66 3.00 10.67 -6.08
N ALA A 67 3.80 11.64 -5.61
CA ALA A 67 3.45 12.43 -4.42
C ALA A 67 2.18 13.25 -4.65
N GLY A 68 2.00 13.82 -5.85
CA GLY A 68 0.78 14.53 -6.23
C GLY A 68 -0.47 13.66 -6.13
N VAL A 69 -0.42 12.42 -6.63
CA VAL A 69 -1.54 11.46 -6.54
C VAL A 69 -1.80 11.04 -5.09
N VAL A 70 -0.76 10.78 -4.30
CA VAL A 70 -0.90 10.47 -2.87
C VAL A 70 -1.55 11.62 -2.10
N LEU A 71 -1.14 12.86 -2.37
CA LEU A 71 -1.75 14.05 -1.77
C LEU A 71 -3.20 14.25 -2.23
N ALA A 72 -3.51 13.97 -3.50
CA ALA A 72 -4.89 13.99 -4.00
C ALA A 72 -5.78 12.98 -3.25
N LEU A 73 -5.28 11.75 -3.02
CA LEU A 73 -5.97 10.76 -2.19
C LEU A 73 -6.16 11.23 -0.74
N HIS A 74 -5.12 11.84 -0.15
CA HIS A 74 -5.18 12.37 1.21
C HIS A 74 -6.24 13.46 1.37
N ARG A 75 -6.38 14.34 0.37
CA ARG A 75 -7.35 15.45 0.36
C ARG A 75 -8.77 15.02 -0.03
N SER A 76 -8.92 13.88 -0.69
CA SER A 76 -10.19 13.49 -1.29
C SER A 76 -11.19 12.95 -0.25
N GLU A 77 -12.19 13.76 0.09
CA GLU A 77 -13.30 13.38 0.98
C GLU A 77 -14.11 12.18 0.45
N LYS A 78 -14.20 12.04 -0.88
CA LYS A 78 -14.87 10.92 -1.54
C LYS A 78 -14.16 9.59 -1.32
N HIS A 79 -12.83 9.61 -1.22
CA HIS A 79 -12.00 8.41 -1.37
C HIS A 79 -11.33 7.97 -0.06
N SER A 80 -10.40 8.76 0.47
CA SER A 80 -9.50 8.29 1.54
C SER A 80 -9.05 9.38 2.52
N ALA A 81 -9.77 10.50 2.58
CA ALA A 81 -9.49 11.54 3.55
C ALA A 81 -9.48 10.97 4.98
N GLY A 82 -8.38 11.17 5.69
CA GLY A 82 -8.21 10.67 7.05
C GLY A 82 -7.81 9.20 7.19
N TYR A 83 -7.58 8.46 6.10
CA TYR A 83 -7.09 7.07 6.16
C TYR A 83 -5.61 6.97 6.49
N PHE A 84 -4.79 7.91 6.00
CA PHE A 84 -3.33 7.87 6.16
C PHE A 84 -2.87 8.66 7.39
N LYS A 85 -3.51 8.41 8.54
CA LYS A 85 -3.16 9.01 9.83
C LYS A 85 -2.77 7.93 10.84
N GLY A 86 -2.01 8.27 11.87
CA GLY A 86 -1.61 7.35 12.94
C GLY A 86 -2.80 6.67 13.63
N ALA A 87 -3.95 7.34 13.69
CA ALA A 87 -5.23 6.77 14.11
C ALA A 87 -6.29 6.99 13.01
N PRO A 88 -6.52 6.01 12.11
CA PRO A 88 -7.32 6.20 10.91
C PRO A 88 -8.83 6.02 11.21
N GLN A 89 -9.43 6.98 11.91
CA GLN A 89 -10.85 6.91 12.32
C GLN A 89 -11.82 6.81 11.13
N ALA A 90 -11.50 7.48 10.02
CA ALA A 90 -12.30 7.40 8.79
C ALA A 90 -12.34 5.96 8.25
N PHE A 91 -11.19 5.28 8.20
CA PHE A 91 -11.13 3.87 7.81
C PHE A 91 -11.96 2.97 8.74
N LEU A 92 -11.89 3.19 10.06
CA LEU A 92 -12.68 2.41 11.02
C LEU A 92 -14.19 2.64 10.81
N ALA A 93 -14.61 3.87 10.51
CA ALA A 93 -16.00 4.16 10.18
C ALA A 93 -16.45 3.40 8.92
N ASP A 94 -15.65 3.41 7.86
CA ASP A 94 -15.99 2.70 6.61
C ASP A 94 -15.96 1.17 6.78
N CYS A 95 -15.10 0.64 7.65
CA CYS A 95 -15.15 -0.78 8.04
C CYS A 95 -16.48 -1.15 8.69
N ARG A 96 -17.03 -0.29 9.55
CA ARG A 96 -18.33 -0.51 10.19
C ARG A 96 -19.46 -0.45 9.16
N VAL A 97 -19.44 0.55 8.28
CA VAL A 97 -20.40 0.66 7.17
C VAL A 97 -20.36 -0.60 6.29
N PHE A 98 -19.16 -1.08 5.95
CA PHE A 98 -19.01 -2.33 5.22
C PHE A 98 -19.61 -3.53 5.97
N GLY A 99 -19.38 -3.62 7.28
CA GLY A 99 -19.98 -4.64 8.15
C GLY A 99 -21.51 -4.62 8.13
N GLU A 100 -22.11 -3.44 8.21
CA GLU A 100 -23.58 -3.27 8.12
C GLU A 100 -24.12 -3.63 6.74
N LEU A 101 -23.42 -3.25 5.67
CA LEU A 101 -23.78 -3.64 4.31
C LEU A 101 -23.72 -5.16 4.12
N MET A 102 -22.70 -5.81 4.69
CA MET A 102 -22.60 -7.28 4.68
C MET A 102 -23.75 -7.91 5.47
N GLN A 103 -24.12 -7.35 6.63
CA GLN A 103 -25.27 -7.85 7.39
C GLN A 103 -26.57 -7.78 6.57
N LYS A 104 -26.78 -6.69 5.83
CA LYS A 104 -27.97 -6.50 4.98
C LYS A 104 -27.98 -7.41 3.74
N ARG A 105 -26.84 -7.57 3.07
CA ARG A 105 -26.74 -8.28 1.77
C ARG A 105 -26.39 -9.77 1.91
N MET A 106 -25.63 -10.13 2.93
CA MET A 106 -25.11 -11.48 3.17
C MET A 106 -25.18 -11.84 4.67
N PRO A 107 -26.39 -11.86 5.27
CA PRO A 107 -26.57 -12.02 6.72
C PRO A 107 -25.94 -13.30 7.28
N GLN A 108 -25.98 -14.40 6.52
CA GLN A 108 -25.36 -15.67 6.92
C GLN A 108 -23.84 -15.57 7.04
N LEU A 109 -23.18 -14.89 6.09
CA LEU A 109 -21.74 -14.67 6.12
C LEU A 109 -21.36 -13.75 7.28
N HIS A 110 -22.09 -12.65 7.46
CA HIS A 110 -21.88 -11.74 8.58
C HIS A 110 -21.98 -12.48 9.92
N ALA A 111 -23.06 -13.26 10.13
CA ALA A 111 -23.24 -14.04 11.35
C ALA A 111 -22.11 -15.07 11.58
N HIS A 112 -21.62 -15.70 10.51
CA HIS A 112 -20.51 -16.65 10.60
C HIS A 112 -19.18 -15.99 10.98
N LEU A 113 -18.88 -14.82 10.43
CA LEU A 113 -17.67 -14.07 10.79
C LEU A 113 -17.76 -13.53 12.21
N SER A 114 -18.90 -12.95 12.58
CA SER A 114 -19.15 -12.42 13.92
C SER A 114 -19.09 -13.50 15.01
N SER A 115 -19.63 -14.71 14.76
CA SER A 115 -19.53 -15.81 15.73
C SER A 115 -18.09 -16.30 15.96
N LYS A 116 -17.19 -16.01 15.03
CA LYS A 116 -15.75 -16.30 15.12
C LYS A 116 -14.92 -15.10 15.61
N GLY A 117 -15.56 -13.98 15.95
CA GLY A 117 -14.87 -12.75 16.38
C GLY A 117 -14.07 -12.07 15.26
N VAL A 118 -14.38 -12.36 13.99
CA VAL A 118 -13.71 -11.73 12.84
C VAL A 118 -14.38 -10.39 12.54
N LEU A 119 -13.71 -9.30 12.89
CA LEU A 119 -14.21 -7.94 12.69
C LEU A 119 -13.82 -7.40 11.30
N PRO A 120 -14.62 -6.51 10.68
CA PRO A 120 -14.31 -5.92 9.38
C PRO A 120 -12.93 -5.29 9.25
N GLU A 121 -12.47 -4.61 10.29
CA GLU A 121 -11.17 -3.93 10.33
C GLU A 121 -9.99 -4.89 10.09
N MET A 122 -10.16 -6.19 10.42
CA MET A 122 -9.12 -7.22 10.28
C MET A 122 -8.82 -7.58 8.82
N TYR A 123 -9.79 -7.41 7.91
CA TYR A 123 -9.63 -7.76 6.50
C TYR A 123 -9.79 -6.58 5.54
N CYS A 124 -10.59 -5.57 5.90
CA CYS A 124 -10.81 -4.38 5.07
C CYS A 124 -9.56 -3.52 4.88
N SER A 125 -8.58 -3.58 5.79
CA SER A 125 -7.34 -2.79 5.68
C SER A 125 -6.60 -3.02 4.35
N LYS A 126 -6.54 -4.26 3.87
CA LYS A 126 -5.93 -4.59 2.58
C LYS A 126 -6.71 -4.06 1.37
N TRP A 127 -8.01 -3.88 1.52
CA TRP A 127 -8.90 -3.41 0.45
C TRP A 127 -8.94 -1.88 0.39
N PHE A 128 -9.13 -1.24 1.55
CA PHE A 128 -9.40 0.19 1.66
C PHE A 128 -8.11 1.00 1.81
N ILE A 129 -7.28 0.69 2.81
CA ILE A 129 -6.00 1.38 3.00
C ILE A 129 -5.00 0.95 1.93
N GLY A 130 -4.93 -0.36 1.67
CA GLY A 130 -4.06 -0.92 0.64
C GLY A 130 -4.56 -0.68 -0.78
N LEU A 131 -5.77 -0.13 -0.96
CA LEU A 131 -6.37 0.17 -2.26
C LEU A 131 -6.28 -1.03 -3.24
N GLY A 132 -6.51 -2.24 -2.75
CA GLY A 132 -6.44 -3.47 -3.55
C GLY A 132 -5.03 -4.04 -3.79
N LEU A 133 -3.95 -3.33 -3.43
CA LEU A 133 -2.56 -3.72 -3.72
C LEU A 133 -2.16 -5.11 -3.24
N HIS A 134 -2.68 -5.54 -2.10
CA HIS A 134 -2.32 -6.81 -1.49
C HIS A 134 -3.27 -7.97 -1.85
N VAL A 135 -4.29 -7.70 -2.68
CA VAL A 135 -5.34 -8.67 -2.98
C VAL A 135 -5.58 -8.87 -4.48
N LEU A 136 -5.38 -7.84 -5.29
CA LEU A 136 -5.55 -7.93 -6.73
C LEU A 136 -4.24 -8.35 -7.42
N PRO A 137 -4.30 -9.17 -8.49
CA PRO A 137 -3.15 -9.37 -9.37
C PRO A 137 -2.80 -8.06 -10.07
N PHE A 138 -1.55 -7.94 -10.52
CA PHE A 138 -1.00 -6.69 -11.06
C PHE A 138 -1.81 -6.09 -12.20
N GLU A 139 -2.30 -6.92 -13.14
CA GLU A 139 -3.11 -6.45 -14.28
C GLU A 139 -4.45 -5.86 -13.81
N ALA A 140 -5.21 -6.59 -12.98
CA ALA A 140 -6.49 -6.11 -12.46
C ALA A 140 -6.35 -4.88 -11.54
N LEU A 141 -5.19 -4.71 -10.91
CA LEU A 141 -4.89 -3.56 -10.08
C LEU A 141 -4.79 -2.27 -10.90
N LEU A 142 -4.27 -2.34 -12.14
CA LEU A 142 -4.19 -1.17 -13.02
C LEU A 142 -5.59 -0.70 -13.42
N ASP A 143 -6.44 -1.63 -13.90
CA ASP A 143 -7.83 -1.33 -14.23
C ASP A 143 -8.59 -0.76 -13.02
N PHE A 144 -8.35 -1.33 -11.83
CA PHE A 144 -8.96 -0.83 -10.60
C PHE A 144 -8.54 0.60 -10.29
N TYR A 145 -7.24 0.94 -10.41
CA TYR A 145 -6.75 2.29 -10.16
C TYR A 145 -7.30 3.29 -11.20
N GLU A 146 -7.36 2.93 -12.48
CA GLU A 146 -7.94 3.79 -13.51
C GLU A 146 -9.43 4.10 -13.26
N LEU A 147 -10.20 3.15 -12.75
CA LEU A 147 -11.61 3.35 -12.41
C LEU A 147 -11.83 4.06 -11.07
N TYR A 148 -10.85 3.99 -10.18
CA TYR A 148 -10.95 4.57 -8.83
C TYR A 148 -10.77 6.09 -8.85
N PHE A 149 -9.84 6.59 -9.66
CA PHE A 149 -9.54 8.02 -9.81
C PHE A 149 -10.50 8.73 -10.76
#